data_AF-A0A2E6AJQ2-F1
#
_entry.id   AF-A0A2E6AJQ2-F1
#
_cell.length_a   1.000
_cell.length_b   1.000
_cell.length_c   1.000
_cell.angle_alpha   90.00
_cell.angle_beta   90.00
_cell.angle_gamma   90.00
#
_symmetry.space_group_name_H-M   'P 1'
#
loop_
_entity.id
_entity.type
_entity.pdbx_description
1 polymer ?
#
loop_
_entity_poly.entity_id
_entity_poly.type
_entity_poly.pdbx_seq_one_letter_code
_entity_poly.pdbx_strand_id
1 'polypeptide(L)'
;MPPLIGTRQAKMDEVKRKVYLDIFASPTTLLPMVGGISALMASWAMNGNATLNFAGVTGILMGAGVLATRLIVGLESLTERAYDHLLQRQRQQQEQALEHLHQRLIRDQDPRTQNSLHDLQHLYKQLKEKTDRGDVNAAAFEVVRGVDELFQSCVNQLEHSVELWETASKLRGPAREEMLRQRSQLVDEICDTVIHLGKTVDKFHAVTTNKNRSELARLRSELDRSMEIAKEVERRTDQLTHHHDYNDQDLE
;
A
#
# COMPACT_ATOMS: atom_id res chain seq x y z
N MET A 1 7.38 6.57 -45.61
CA MET A 1 6.66 6.64 -44.32
C MET A 1 7.71 6.57 -43.20
N PRO A 2 7.95 7.67 -42.47
CA PRO A 2 8.97 7.74 -41.41
C PRO A 2 8.43 7.30 -40.04
N PRO A 3 9.30 6.87 -39.10
CA PRO A 3 8.90 6.23 -37.84
C PRO A 3 8.54 7.22 -36.73
N LEU A 4 7.41 6.96 -36.06
CA LEU A 4 6.83 7.71 -34.93
C LEU A 4 7.45 7.30 -33.57
N ILE A 5 8.77 7.37 -33.42
CA ILE A 5 9.46 7.07 -32.14
C ILE A 5 9.90 8.34 -31.40
N GLY A 6 9.88 9.51 -32.05
CA GLY A 6 10.35 10.78 -31.48
C GLY A 6 9.38 11.55 -30.55
N THR A 7 8.11 11.14 -30.43
CA THR A 7 7.08 11.96 -29.74
C THR A 7 6.93 11.70 -28.24
N ARG A 8 7.52 10.61 -27.70
CA ARG A 8 7.34 10.23 -26.29
C ARG A 8 8.34 10.91 -25.35
N GLN A 9 9.57 11.14 -25.80
CA GLN A 9 10.61 11.81 -24.99
C GLN A 9 10.36 13.32 -24.88
N ALA A 10 9.98 14.00 -25.97
CA ALA A 10 9.67 15.43 -25.96
C ALA A 10 8.56 15.79 -24.95
N LYS A 11 7.57 14.91 -24.78
CA LYS A 11 6.45 15.10 -23.85
C LYS A 11 6.86 14.93 -22.38
N MET A 12 7.85 14.07 -22.09
CA MET A 12 8.38 13.91 -20.73
C MET A 12 9.22 15.11 -20.30
N ASP A 13 9.98 15.72 -21.21
CA ASP A 13 10.82 16.88 -20.90
C ASP A 13 9.98 18.15 -20.71
N GLU A 14 8.88 18.29 -21.45
CA GLU A 14 7.94 19.41 -21.32
C GLU A 14 7.16 19.36 -19.99
N VAL A 15 6.75 18.16 -19.56
CA VAL A 15 6.08 17.95 -18.26
C VAL A 15 7.04 18.19 -17.09
N LYS A 16 8.28 17.67 -17.16
CA LYS A 16 9.29 17.93 -16.13
C LYS A 16 9.57 19.43 -16.01
N ARG A 17 9.70 20.15 -17.12
CA ARG A 17 9.91 21.61 -17.13
C ARG A 17 8.74 22.37 -16.50
N LYS A 18 7.50 21.94 -16.74
CA LYS A 18 6.30 22.57 -16.18
C LYS A 18 6.19 22.37 -14.66
N VAL A 19 6.60 21.20 -14.15
CA VAL A 19 6.64 20.90 -12.71
C VAL A 19 7.73 21.68 -11.98
N TYR A 20 8.92 21.84 -12.58
CA TYR A 20 9.98 22.67 -11.99
C TYR A 20 9.61 24.17 -11.96
N LEU A 21 8.84 24.65 -12.94
CA LEU A 21 8.38 26.05 -12.96
C LEU A 21 7.29 26.33 -11.91
N ASP A 22 6.38 25.39 -11.69
CA ASP A 22 5.28 25.54 -10.73
C ASP A 22 5.77 25.53 -9.26
N ILE A 23 6.86 24.82 -8.99
CA ILE A 23 7.54 24.84 -7.67
C ILE A 23 8.21 26.20 -7.40
N PHE A 24 8.66 26.92 -8.45
CA PHE A 24 9.30 28.24 -8.32
C PHE A 24 8.34 29.43 -8.46
N ALA A 25 7.08 29.22 -8.82
CA ALA A 25 6.11 30.27 -9.11
C ALA A 25 5.04 30.47 -8.02
N SER A 26 5.37 30.23 -6.74
CA SER A 26 4.51 30.66 -5.63
C SER A 26 4.74 32.16 -5.35
N PRO A 27 3.75 33.07 -5.56
CA PRO A 27 3.94 34.52 -5.47
C PRO A 27 4.35 35.04 -4.08
N THR A 28 4.15 34.23 -3.05
CA THR A 28 4.31 34.63 -1.64
C THR A 28 5.73 34.41 -1.10
N THR A 29 6.61 33.71 -1.84
CA THR A 29 8.03 33.50 -1.48
C THR A 29 9.00 34.45 -2.20
N LEU A 30 8.59 35.09 -3.30
CA LEU A 30 9.43 36.02 -4.05
C LEU A 30 9.53 37.41 -3.39
N LEU A 31 8.49 37.86 -2.69
CA LEU A 31 8.44 39.20 -2.07
C LEU A 31 9.56 39.47 -1.04
N PRO A 32 9.87 38.56 -0.09
CA PRO A 32 10.94 38.80 0.88
C PRO A 32 12.33 38.68 0.26
N MET A 33 12.51 37.74 -0.68
CA MET A 33 13.82 37.47 -1.28
C MET A 33 14.23 38.61 -2.23
N VAL A 34 13.30 39.10 -3.05
CA VAL A 34 13.53 40.28 -3.90
C VAL A 34 13.65 41.54 -3.06
N GLY A 35 12.82 41.71 -2.01
CA GLY A 35 12.93 42.84 -1.09
C GLY A 35 14.28 42.93 -0.37
N GLY A 36 14.83 41.80 0.07
CA GLY A 36 16.16 41.73 0.69
C GLY A 36 17.31 42.00 -0.28
N ILE A 37 17.24 41.48 -1.50
CA ILE A 37 18.25 41.73 -2.55
C ILE A 37 18.20 43.20 -3.01
N SER A 38 17.01 43.78 -3.16
CA SER A 38 16.84 45.20 -3.50
C SER A 38 17.35 46.14 -2.39
N ALA A 39 17.13 45.80 -1.12
CA ALA A 39 17.64 46.58 0.01
C ALA A 39 19.18 46.54 0.11
N LEU A 40 19.79 45.38 -0.17
CA LEU A 40 21.25 45.24 -0.23
C LEU A 40 21.87 46.03 -1.39
N MET A 41 21.24 46.04 -2.56
CA MET A 41 21.71 46.86 -3.68
C MET A 41 21.53 48.37 -3.42
N ALA A 42 20.45 48.78 -2.75
CA ALA A 42 20.26 50.17 -2.32
C ALA A 42 21.29 50.62 -1.28
N SER A 43 21.68 49.73 -0.35
CA SER A 43 22.72 49.99 0.67
C SER A 43 24.10 50.22 0.03
N TRP A 44 24.41 49.48 -1.03
CA TRP A 44 25.66 49.63 -1.77
C TRP A 44 25.74 50.96 -2.53
N ALA A 45 24.60 51.45 -3.05
CA ALA A 45 24.52 52.73 -3.77
C ALA A 45 24.55 53.98 -2.86
N MET A 46 24.20 53.85 -1.58
CA MET A 46 24.13 54.97 -0.61
C MET A 46 25.28 54.98 0.41
N ASN A 47 26.47 54.49 0.00
CA ASN A 47 27.71 54.54 0.79
C ASN A 47 27.61 53.86 2.17
N GLY A 48 26.93 52.70 2.25
CA GLY A 48 27.06 51.76 3.37
C GLY A 48 26.54 52.24 4.73
N ASN A 49 25.22 52.47 4.84
CA ASN A 49 24.60 52.77 6.14
C ASN A 49 24.44 51.47 6.98
N ALA A 50 25.01 51.46 8.19
CA ALA A 50 25.06 50.30 9.08
C ALA A 50 23.67 49.74 9.45
N THR A 51 22.65 50.60 9.55
CA THR A 51 21.27 50.20 9.86
C THR A 51 20.60 49.45 8.70
N LEU A 52 20.89 49.83 7.46
CA LEU A 52 20.37 49.14 6.26
C LEU A 52 21.02 47.77 6.07
N ASN A 53 22.33 47.66 6.34
CA ASN A 53 23.06 46.40 6.30
C ASN A 53 22.55 45.41 7.36
N PHE A 54 22.27 45.90 8.58
CA PHE A 54 21.71 45.07 9.65
C PHE A 54 20.29 44.61 9.29
N ALA A 55 19.43 45.50 8.80
CA ALA A 55 18.08 45.15 8.34
C ALA A 55 18.10 44.12 7.20
N GLY A 56 19.03 44.24 6.25
CA GLY A 56 19.23 43.28 5.16
C GLY A 56 19.65 41.89 5.67
N VAL A 57 20.65 41.81 6.55
CA VAL A 57 21.13 40.54 7.12
C VAL A 57 20.07 39.88 8.00
N THR A 58 19.36 40.65 8.84
CA THR A 58 18.27 40.13 9.67
C THR A 58 17.09 39.65 8.82
N GLY A 59 16.76 40.36 7.72
CA GLY A 59 15.73 39.94 6.77
C GLY A 59 16.09 38.63 6.05
N ILE A 60 17.35 38.46 5.65
CA ILE A 60 17.84 37.20 5.06
C ILE A 60 17.79 36.06 6.08
N LEU A 61 18.19 36.30 7.32
CA LEU A 61 18.17 35.28 8.39
C LEU A 61 16.74 34.87 8.78
N MET A 62 15.80 35.82 8.90
CA MET A 62 14.39 35.49 9.13
C MET A 62 13.77 34.77 7.93
N GLY A 63 14.07 35.22 6.70
CA GLY A 63 13.61 34.57 5.48
C GLY A 63 14.12 33.13 5.38
N ALA A 64 15.41 32.90 5.67
CA ALA A 64 16.02 31.58 5.70
C ALA A 64 15.42 30.68 6.80
N GLY A 65 15.13 31.24 7.99
CA GLY A 65 14.48 30.52 9.08
C GLY A 65 13.07 30.03 8.72
N VAL A 66 12.23 30.89 8.15
CA VAL A 66 10.87 30.53 7.71
C VAL A 66 10.91 29.50 6.57
N LEU A 67 11.87 29.62 5.65
CA LEU A 67 12.08 28.65 4.57
C LEU A 67 12.52 27.28 5.09
N ALA A 68 13.43 27.25 6.07
CA ALA A 68 13.88 26.01 6.71
C ALA A 68 12.72 25.31 7.44
N THR A 69 11.91 26.03 8.22
CA THR A 69 10.75 25.45 8.91
C THR A 69 9.70 24.93 7.93
N ARG A 70 9.45 25.63 6.82
CA ARG A 70 8.53 25.16 5.77
C ARG A 70 9.09 24.00 4.95
N LEU A 71 10.40 23.90 4.75
CA LEU A 71 11.01 22.75 4.09
C LEU A 71 10.90 21.50 4.95
N ILE A 72 11.11 21.61 6.27
CA ILE A 72 11.01 20.46 7.19
C ILE A 72 9.55 19.99 7.30
N VAL A 73 8.59 20.91 7.49
CA VAL A 73 7.16 20.57 7.67
C VAL A 73 6.42 20.32 6.35
N GLY A 74 6.84 20.98 5.27
CA GLY A 74 6.19 20.90 3.96
C GLY A 74 6.58 19.66 3.15
N LEU A 75 7.81 19.15 3.30
CA LEU A 75 8.30 18.02 2.54
C LEU A 75 7.53 16.73 2.88
N GLU A 76 7.22 16.50 4.15
CA GLU A 76 6.45 15.33 4.62
C GLU A 76 5.05 15.32 3.96
N SER A 77 4.30 16.43 4.05
CA SER A 77 2.94 16.47 3.51
C SER A 77 2.87 16.53 1.97
N LEU A 78 3.94 16.93 1.28
CA LEU A 78 4.00 16.95 -0.19
C LEU A 78 4.43 15.59 -0.75
N THR A 79 5.37 14.91 -0.08
CA THR A 79 5.78 13.54 -0.47
C THR A 79 4.70 12.53 -0.14
N GLU A 80 4.01 12.65 0.99
CA GLU A 80 2.87 11.79 1.34
C GLU A 80 1.72 11.95 0.34
N ARG A 81 1.32 13.18 0.02
CA ARG A 81 0.27 13.43 -0.99
C ARG A 81 0.66 12.99 -2.40
N ALA A 82 1.91 13.17 -2.80
CA ALA A 82 2.39 12.69 -4.09
C ALA A 82 2.42 11.15 -4.15
N TYR A 83 2.85 10.51 -3.06
CA TYR A 83 2.89 9.05 -2.94
C TYR A 83 1.48 8.43 -2.94
N ASP A 84 0.56 8.99 -2.18
CA ASP A 84 -0.84 8.55 -2.14
C ASP A 84 -1.53 8.73 -3.48
N HIS A 85 -1.30 9.85 -4.17
CA HIS A 85 -1.82 10.06 -5.51
C HIS A 85 -1.28 9.04 -6.53
N LEU A 86 -0.01 8.64 -6.40
CA LEU A 86 0.57 7.61 -7.26
C LEU A 86 -0.04 6.23 -6.96
N LEU A 87 -0.18 5.86 -5.69
CA LEU A 87 -0.81 4.60 -5.30
C LEU A 87 -2.28 4.53 -5.75
N GLN A 88 -3.05 5.60 -5.56
CA GLN A 88 -4.45 5.65 -5.97
C GLN A 88 -4.60 5.53 -7.49
N ARG A 89 -3.75 6.24 -8.25
CA ARG A 89 -3.76 6.12 -9.72
C ARG A 89 -3.41 4.72 -10.18
N GLN A 90 -2.44 4.07 -9.54
CA GLN A 90 -2.07 2.70 -9.89
C GLN A 90 -3.22 1.72 -9.62
N ARG A 91 -3.93 1.86 -8.49
CA ARG A 91 -5.14 1.05 -8.21
C ARG A 91 -6.23 1.28 -9.25
N GLN A 92 -6.53 2.53 -9.58
CA GLN A 92 -7.56 2.86 -10.57
C GLN A 92 -7.23 2.30 -11.95
N GLN A 93 -5.97 2.37 -12.37
CA GLN A 93 -5.53 1.79 -13.65
C GLN A 93 -5.71 0.27 -13.66
N GLN A 94 -5.39 -0.39 -12.55
CA GLN A 94 -5.55 -1.83 -12.41
C GLN A 94 -7.03 -2.24 -12.43
N GLU A 95 -7.90 -1.50 -11.73
CA GLU A 95 -9.35 -1.73 -11.74
C GLU A 95 -9.95 -1.52 -13.13
N GLN A 96 -9.51 -0.48 -13.85
CA GLN A 96 -9.94 -0.23 -15.23
C GLN A 96 -9.49 -1.34 -16.18
N ALA A 97 -8.27 -1.85 -16.03
CA ALA A 97 -7.77 -2.96 -16.84
C ALA A 97 -8.58 -4.25 -16.60
N LEU A 98 -8.89 -4.56 -15.33
CA LEU A 98 -9.72 -5.70 -14.96
C LEU A 98 -11.16 -5.57 -15.47
N GLU A 99 -11.76 -4.39 -15.38
CA GLU A 99 -13.11 -4.13 -15.93
C GLU A 99 -13.11 -4.30 -17.45
N HIS A 100 -12.09 -3.76 -18.13
CA HIS A 100 -11.95 -3.93 -19.58
C HIS A 100 -11.80 -5.41 -19.96
N LEU A 101 -11.00 -6.18 -19.22
CA LEU A 101 -10.90 -7.63 -19.41
C LEU A 101 -12.25 -8.31 -19.19
N HIS A 102 -12.96 -8.00 -18.11
CA HIS A 102 -14.28 -8.57 -17.83
C HIS A 102 -15.26 -8.35 -18.98
N GLN A 103 -15.33 -7.12 -19.51
CA GLN A 103 -16.18 -6.79 -20.66
C GLN A 103 -15.81 -7.58 -21.93
N ARG A 104 -14.52 -7.90 -22.12
CA ARG A 104 -14.07 -8.75 -23.23
C ARG A 104 -14.44 -10.22 -23.02
N LEU A 105 -14.30 -10.72 -21.80
CA LEU A 105 -14.69 -12.09 -21.44
C LEU A 105 -16.18 -12.34 -21.59
N ILE A 106 -17.04 -11.34 -21.38
CA ILE A 106 -18.49 -11.48 -21.66
C ILE A 106 -18.75 -11.86 -23.12
N ARG A 107 -17.90 -11.40 -24.05
CA ARG A 107 -18.08 -11.61 -25.49
C ARG A 107 -17.56 -12.96 -25.97
N ASP A 108 -16.69 -13.61 -25.20
CA ASP A 108 -15.98 -14.82 -25.61
C ASP A 108 -16.84 -16.10 -25.55
N GLN A 109 -18.07 -15.97 -25.02
CA GLN A 109 -19.10 -17.00 -24.85
C GLN A 109 -18.65 -18.24 -24.04
N ASP A 110 -17.61 -18.12 -23.21
CA ASP A 110 -17.17 -19.18 -22.29
C ASP A 110 -17.40 -18.73 -20.84
N PRO A 111 -18.41 -19.27 -20.13
CA PRO A 111 -18.69 -18.86 -18.76
C PRO A 111 -17.56 -19.19 -17.78
N ARG A 112 -16.66 -20.14 -18.12
CA ARG A 112 -15.55 -20.54 -17.25
C ARG A 112 -14.54 -19.41 -17.07
N THR A 113 -14.32 -18.60 -18.12
CA THR A 113 -13.35 -17.51 -18.08
C THR A 113 -13.85 -16.36 -17.19
N GLN A 114 -15.14 -16.04 -17.27
CA GLN A 114 -15.80 -15.05 -16.42
C GLN A 114 -15.82 -15.49 -14.95
N ASN A 115 -16.18 -16.75 -14.68
CA ASN A 115 -16.17 -17.30 -13.32
C ASN A 115 -14.77 -17.27 -12.72
N SER A 116 -13.75 -17.67 -13.49
CA SER A 116 -12.35 -17.65 -13.04
C SER A 116 -11.89 -16.24 -12.69
N LEU A 117 -12.22 -15.23 -13.50
CA LEU A 117 -11.89 -13.83 -13.20
C LEU A 117 -12.59 -13.35 -11.93
N HIS A 118 -13.88 -13.66 -11.78
CA HIS A 118 -14.66 -13.29 -10.59
C HIS A 118 -14.05 -13.91 -9.32
N ASP A 119 -13.73 -15.21 -9.36
CA ASP A 119 -13.16 -15.93 -8.23
C ASP A 119 -11.76 -15.39 -7.88
N LEU A 120 -10.93 -15.08 -8.88
CA LEU A 120 -9.64 -14.41 -8.69
C LEU A 120 -9.78 -13.07 -7.99
N GLN A 121 -10.71 -12.22 -8.44
CA GLN A 121 -10.96 -10.91 -7.84
C GLN A 121 -11.41 -11.05 -6.38
N HIS A 122 -12.30 -12.01 -6.10
CA HIS A 122 -12.79 -12.27 -4.77
C HIS A 122 -11.67 -12.75 -3.83
N LEU A 123 -10.85 -13.72 -4.27
CA LEU A 123 -9.69 -14.22 -3.51
C LEU A 123 -8.67 -13.11 -3.24
N TYR A 124 -8.37 -12.29 -4.25
CA TYR A 124 -7.45 -11.18 -4.12
C TYR A 124 -7.94 -10.12 -3.12
N LYS A 125 -9.23 -9.77 -3.19
CA LYS A 125 -9.84 -8.80 -2.27
C LYS A 125 -9.80 -9.29 -0.82
N GLN A 126 -10.15 -10.55 -0.59
CA GLN A 126 -10.10 -11.15 0.76
C GLN A 126 -8.69 -11.12 1.35
N LEU A 127 -7.68 -11.41 0.54
CA LEU A 127 -6.30 -11.39 0.98
C LEU A 127 -5.83 -9.95 1.30
N LYS A 128 -6.13 -9.00 0.41
CA LYS A 128 -5.75 -7.59 0.56
C LYS A 128 -6.38 -6.94 1.79
N GLU A 129 -7.66 -7.20 2.06
CA GLU A 129 -8.34 -6.69 3.25
C GLU A 129 -7.69 -7.15 4.56
N LYS A 130 -7.03 -8.32 4.58
CA LYS A 130 -6.29 -8.78 5.76
C LYS A 130 -4.90 -8.16 5.87
N THR A 131 -4.23 -7.93 4.75
CA THR A 131 -2.95 -7.22 4.72
C THR A 131 -3.10 -5.78 5.19
N ASP A 132 -4.14 -5.08 4.75
CA ASP A 132 -4.40 -3.69 5.14
C ASP A 132 -4.76 -3.54 6.64
N ARG A 133 -5.24 -4.61 7.30
CA ARG A 133 -5.52 -4.63 8.74
C ARG A 133 -4.28 -4.89 9.61
N GLY A 134 -3.10 -5.09 9.01
CA GLY A 134 -1.85 -5.31 9.73
C GLY A 134 -1.71 -6.71 10.37
N ASP A 135 -2.55 -7.67 10.00
CA ASP A 135 -2.64 -9.01 10.61
C ASP A 135 -1.64 -10.02 9.98
N VAL A 136 -0.53 -9.54 9.42
CA VAL A 136 0.34 -10.31 8.52
C VAL A 136 1.77 -10.39 9.06
N ASN A 137 2.18 -11.59 9.46
CA ASN A 137 3.56 -11.91 9.87
C ASN A 137 4.52 -12.01 8.65
N ALA A 138 5.83 -12.01 8.85
CA ALA A 138 6.82 -12.11 7.77
C ALA A 138 6.61 -13.33 6.84
N ALA A 139 6.27 -14.51 7.40
CA ALA A 139 5.93 -15.71 6.62
C ALA A 139 4.63 -15.56 5.80
N ALA A 140 3.72 -14.70 6.24
CA ALA A 140 2.50 -14.41 5.52
C ALA A 140 2.73 -13.44 4.34
N PHE A 141 3.77 -12.61 4.40
CA PHE A 141 4.15 -11.72 3.30
C PHE A 141 4.58 -12.51 2.05
N GLU A 142 5.35 -13.59 2.20
CA GLU A 142 5.75 -14.46 1.08
C GLU A 142 4.55 -15.14 0.42
N VAL A 143 3.60 -15.63 1.22
CA VAL A 143 2.35 -16.21 0.71
C VAL A 143 1.54 -15.16 -0.03
N VAL A 144 1.41 -13.95 0.53
CA VAL A 144 0.69 -12.85 -0.11
C VAL A 144 1.30 -12.47 -1.45
N ARG A 145 2.63 -12.39 -1.52
CA ARG A 145 3.35 -12.11 -2.76
C ARG A 145 3.14 -13.20 -3.80
N GLY A 146 3.23 -14.47 -3.41
CA GLY A 146 2.98 -15.60 -4.32
C GLY A 146 1.55 -15.60 -4.87
N VAL A 147 0.57 -15.22 -4.04
CA VAL A 147 -0.83 -15.07 -4.48
C VAL A 147 -0.99 -13.89 -5.45
N ASP A 148 -0.32 -12.76 -5.22
CA ASP A 148 -0.34 -11.61 -6.13
C ASP A 148 0.29 -11.97 -7.49
N GLU A 149 1.43 -12.65 -7.50
CA GLU A 149 2.09 -13.12 -8.73
C GLU A 149 1.20 -14.10 -9.52
N LEU A 150 0.56 -15.07 -8.84
CA LEU A 150 -0.39 -15.99 -9.46
C LEU A 150 -1.63 -15.27 -10.00
N PHE A 151 -2.18 -14.31 -9.25
CA PHE A 151 -3.31 -13.50 -9.69
C PHE A 151 -2.99 -12.79 -11.01
N GLN A 152 -1.85 -12.08 -11.09
CA GLN A 152 -1.43 -11.39 -12.31
C GLN A 152 -1.20 -12.35 -13.48
N SER A 153 -0.58 -13.51 -13.21
CA SER A 153 -0.37 -14.55 -14.21
C SER A 153 -1.70 -15.05 -14.80
N CYS A 154 -2.68 -15.36 -13.95
CA CYS A 154 -4.01 -15.80 -14.40
C CYS A 154 -4.76 -14.72 -15.18
N VAL A 155 -4.66 -13.45 -14.77
CA VAL A 155 -5.25 -12.32 -15.53
C VAL A 155 -4.64 -12.21 -16.92
N ASN A 156 -3.31 -12.31 -17.03
CA ASN A 156 -2.61 -12.28 -18.33
C ASN A 156 -3.00 -13.49 -19.21
N GLN A 157 -3.14 -14.68 -18.63
CA GLN A 157 -3.59 -15.85 -19.38
C GLN A 157 -5.05 -15.71 -19.83
N LEU A 158 -5.93 -15.16 -18.99
CA LEU A 158 -7.31 -14.84 -19.39
C LEU A 158 -7.34 -13.86 -20.56
N GLU A 159 -6.51 -12.82 -20.56
CA GLU A 159 -6.34 -11.91 -21.71
C GLU A 159 -5.92 -12.67 -22.97
N HIS A 160 -4.92 -13.55 -22.85
CA HIS A 160 -4.48 -14.37 -23.97
C HIS A 160 -5.57 -15.32 -24.48
N SER A 161 -6.39 -15.87 -23.59
CA SER A 161 -7.53 -16.73 -23.94
C SER A 161 -8.54 -15.99 -24.84
N VAL A 162 -8.75 -14.69 -24.58
CA VAL A 162 -9.60 -13.82 -25.40
C VAL A 162 -8.96 -13.57 -26.76
N GLU A 163 -7.66 -13.30 -26.81
CA GLU A 163 -6.94 -13.09 -28.07
C GLU A 163 -7.00 -14.31 -28.97
N LEU A 164 -6.86 -15.52 -28.39
CA LEU A 164 -7.03 -16.78 -29.11
C LEU A 164 -8.45 -16.92 -29.66
N TRP A 165 -9.47 -16.56 -28.89
CA TRP A 165 -10.87 -16.57 -29.36
C TRP A 165 -11.13 -15.55 -30.47
N GLU A 166 -10.68 -14.31 -30.30
CA GLU A 166 -10.82 -13.25 -31.31
C GLU A 166 -10.10 -13.64 -32.61
N THR A 167 -8.93 -14.29 -32.51
CA THR A 167 -8.19 -14.81 -33.67
C THR A 167 -8.95 -15.96 -34.32
N ALA A 168 -9.40 -16.94 -33.54
CA ALA A 168 -10.19 -18.06 -34.02
C ALA A 168 -11.49 -17.63 -34.74
N SER A 169 -12.15 -16.55 -34.27
CA SER A 169 -13.36 -16.01 -34.89
C SER A 169 -13.13 -15.47 -36.31
N LYS A 170 -11.90 -15.09 -36.65
CA LYS A 170 -11.50 -14.57 -37.98
C LYS A 170 -11.01 -15.68 -38.92
N LEU A 171 -10.67 -16.85 -38.38
CA LEU A 171 -10.15 -17.99 -39.12
C LEU A 171 -11.25 -18.97 -39.53
N ARG A 172 -10.92 -19.90 -40.43
CA ARG A 172 -11.79 -21.01 -40.86
C ARG A 172 -11.00 -22.31 -40.98
N GLY A 173 -11.70 -23.44 -40.90
CA GLY A 173 -11.09 -24.77 -41.08
C GLY A 173 -10.13 -25.17 -39.94
N PRO A 174 -9.13 -26.03 -40.22
CA PRO A 174 -8.29 -26.65 -39.18
C PRO A 174 -7.53 -25.64 -38.30
N ALA A 175 -7.12 -24.50 -38.86
CA ALA A 175 -6.43 -23.47 -38.08
C ALA A 175 -7.33 -22.82 -37.00
N ARG A 176 -8.64 -22.69 -37.27
CA ARG A 176 -9.61 -22.21 -36.28
C ARG A 176 -9.77 -23.23 -35.14
N GLU A 177 -9.88 -24.50 -35.49
CA GLU A 177 -10.04 -25.58 -34.50
C GLU A 177 -8.84 -25.68 -33.57
N GLU A 178 -7.63 -25.55 -34.11
CA GLU A 178 -6.41 -25.55 -33.31
C GLU A 178 -6.36 -24.38 -32.32
N MET A 179 -6.71 -23.15 -32.74
CA MET A 179 -6.77 -21.99 -31.83
C MET A 179 -7.81 -22.18 -30.71
N LEU A 180 -8.99 -22.74 -31.03
CA LEU A 180 -10.02 -23.03 -30.03
C LEU A 180 -9.58 -24.13 -29.05
N ARG A 181 -8.86 -25.14 -29.55
CA ARG A 181 -8.29 -26.21 -28.72
C ARG A 181 -7.24 -25.65 -27.75
N GLN A 182 -6.31 -24.82 -28.24
CA GLN A 182 -5.31 -24.14 -27.42
C GLN A 182 -5.98 -23.25 -26.36
N ARG A 183 -6.99 -22.47 -26.75
CA ARG A 183 -7.79 -21.68 -25.79
C ARG A 183 -8.39 -22.58 -24.71
N SER A 184 -9.04 -23.69 -25.07
CA SER A 184 -9.68 -24.55 -24.09
C SER A 184 -8.69 -25.12 -23.08
N GLN A 185 -7.52 -25.57 -23.54
CA GLN A 185 -6.47 -26.09 -22.65
C GLN A 185 -5.98 -25.03 -21.66
N LEU A 186 -5.78 -23.81 -22.15
CA LEU A 186 -5.37 -22.69 -21.33
C LEU A 186 -6.46 -22.28 -20.32
N VAL A 187 -7.73 -22.30 -20.71
CA VAL A 187 -8.85 -22.04 -19.79
C VAL A 187 -8.95 -23.11 -18.71
N ASP A 188 -8.73 -24.38 -19.06
CA ASP A 188 -8.72 -25.47 -18.09
C ASP A 188 -7.57 -25.29 -17.06
N GLU A 189 -6.37 -24.93 -17.51
CA GLU A 189 -5.22 -24.63 -16.63
C GLU A 189 -5.49 -23.45 -15.70
N ILE A 190 -6.14 -22.39 -16.20
CA ILE A 190 -6.57 -21.25 -15.37
C ILE A 190 -7.54 -21.72 -14.31
N CYS A 191 -8.57 -22.49 -14.68
CA CYS A 191 -9.59 -22.97 -13.74
C CYS A 191 -8.94 -23.78 -12.60
N ASP A 192 -8.05 -24.71 -12.94
CA ASP A 192 -7.32 -25.52 -11.96
C ASP A 192 -6.47 -24.63 -11.05
N THR A 193 -5.77 -23.65 -11.61
CA THR A 193 -4.93 -22.72 -10.86
C THR A 193 -5.76 -21.88 -9.89
N VAL A 194 -6.93 -21.38 -10.30
CA VAL A 194 -7.84 -20.61 -9.43
C VAL A 194 -8.36 -21.46 -8.27
N ILE A 195 -8.71 -22.73 -8.53
CA ILE A 195 -9.11 -23.68 -7.48
C ILE A 195 -7.96 -23.92 -6.49
N HIS A 196 -6.74 -24.12 -6.99
CA HIS A 196 -5.56 -24.30 -6.15
C HIS A 196 -5.22 -23.05 -5.33
N LEU A 197 -5.42 -21.86 -5.91
CA LEU A 197 -5.24 -20.60 -5.24
C LEU A 197 -6.23 -20.45 -4.08
N GLY A 198 -7.52 -20.73 -4.33
CA GLY A 198 -8.55 -20.73 -3.29
C GLY A 198 -8.20 -21.64 -2.11
N LYS A 199 -7.78 -22.88 -2.39
CA LYS A 199 -7.30 -23.82 -1.36
C LYS A 199 -6.09 -23.30 -0.58
N THR A 200 -5.20 -22.55 -1.23
CA THR A 200 -3.99 -21.99 -0.60
C THR A 200 -4.36 -20.84 0.34
N VAL A 201 -5.24 -19.95 -0.11
CA VAL A 201 -5.79 -18.86 0.70
C VAL A 201 -6.55 -19.40 1.91
N ASP A 202 -7.37 -20.44 1.73
CA ASP A 202 -8.11 -21.09 2.83
C ASP A 202 -7.17 -21.72 3.86
N LYS A 203 -6.15 -22.45 3.42
CA LYS A 203 -5.13 -23.02 4.32
C LYS A 203 -4.40 -21.93 5.09
N PHE A 204 -4.01 -20.86 4.39
CA PHE A 204 -3.39 -19.71 5.02
C PHE A 204 -4.30 -19.09 6.09
N HIS A 205 -5.59 -18.93 5.80
CA HIS A 205 -6.58 -18.44 6.77
C HIS A 205 -6.75 -19.36 7.98
N ALA A 206 -6.78 -20.68 7.78
CA ALA A 206 -6.86 -21.64 8.87
C ALA A 206 -5.65 -21.53 9.81
N VAL A 207 -4.43 -21.36 9.27
CA VAL A 207 -3.21 -21.20 10.06
C VAL A 207 -3.24 -19.92 10.90
N THR A 208 -3.59 -18.77 10.30
CA THR A 208 -3.66 -17.50 11.03
C THR A 208 -4.73 -17.51 12.12
N THR A 209 -5.92 -18.06 11.84
CA THR A 209 -7.02 -18.11 12.80
C THR A 209 -6.72 -19.05 13.97
N ASN A 210 -6.12 -20.21 13.70
CA ASN A 210 -5.77 -21.17 14.75
C ASN A 210 -4.65 -20.66 15.66
N LYS A 211 -3.70 -19.87 15.13
CA LYS A 211 -2.67 -19.21 15.94
C LYS A 211 -3.30 -18.25 16.96
N ASN A 212 -4.22 -17.40 16.52
CA ASN A 212 -4.90 -16.43 17.40
C ASN A 212 -5.74 -17.13 18.47
N ARG A 213 -6.40 -18.26 18.14
CA ARG A 213 -7.16 -19.05 19.10
C ARG A 213 -6.28 -19.73 20.15
N SER A 214 -5.12 -20.27 19.73
CA SER A 214 -4.13 -20.86 20.64
C SER A 214 -3.54 -19.83 21.60
N GLU A 215 -3.24 -18.63 21.11
CA GLU A 215 -2.71 -17.53 21.91
C GLU A 215 -3.72 -17.04 22.96
N LEU A 216 -5.00 -16.88 22.59
CA LEU A 216 -6.08 -16.59 23.54
C LEU A 216 -6.25 -17.67 24.61
N ALA A 217 -6.16 -18.96 24.21
CA ALA A 217 -6.23 -20.06 25.16
C ALA A 217 -5.03 -20.04 26.14
N ARG A 218 -3.83 -19.71 25.65
CA ARG A 218 -2.64 -19.54 26.49
C ARG A 218 -2.79 -18.40 27.48
N LEU A 219 -3.21 -17.23 27.01
CA LEU A 219 -3.43 -16.04 27.86
C LEU A 219 -4.48 -16.30 28.94
N ARG A 220 -5.57 -17.00 28.61
CA ARG A 220 -6.58 -17.41 29.59
C ARG A 220 -6.00 -18.34 30.65
N SER A 221 -5.23 -19.35 30.25
CA SER A 221 -4.58 -20.27 31.19
C SER A 221 -3.59 -19.56 32.11
N GLU A 222 -2.88 -18.56 31.60
CA GLU A 222 -1.93 -17.74 32.36
C GLU A 222 -2.66 -16.84 33.37
N LEU A 223 -3.82 -16.28 32.99
CA LEU A 223 -4.69 -15.52 33.88
C LEU A 223 -5.31 -16.39 34.98
N ASP A 224 -5.76 -17.60 34.65
CA ASP A 224 -6.31 -18.54 35.62
C ASP A 224 -5.24 -18.93 36.66
N ARG A 225 -4.00 -19.13 36.20
CA ARG A 225 -2.86 -19.43 37.06
C ARG A 225 -2.48 -18.26 37.97
N SER A 226 -2.55 -17.02 37.48
CA SER A 226 -2.27 -15.85 38.32
C SER A 226 -3.35 -15.64 39.38
N MET A 227 -4.62 -15.93 39.07
CA MET A 227 -5.72 -15.92 40.04
C MET A 227 -5.57 -17.02 41.10
N GLU A 228 -5.11 -18.21 40.73
CA GLU A 228 -4.86 -19.30 41.67
C GLU A 228 -3.71 -18.97 42.64
N ILE A 229 -2.63 -18.39 42.12
CA ILE A 229 -1.52 -17.90 42.95
C ILE A 229 -2.00 -16.79 43.89
N ALA A 230 -2.80 -15.84 43.41
CA ALA A 230 -3.35 -14.77 44.24
C ALA A 230 -4.21 -15.32 45.39
N LYS A 231 -5.07 -16.31 45.13
CA LYS A 231 -5.87 -16.99 46.16
C LYS A 231 -5.01 -17.73 47.18
N GLU A 232 -3.96 -18.41 46.73
CA GLU A 232 -3.06 -19.13 47.64
C GLU A 232 -2.24 -18.17 48.52
N VAL A 233 -1.81 -17.02 47.95
CA VAL A 233 -1.15 -15.95 48.73
C VAL A 233 -2.11 -15.37 49.76
N GLU A 234 -3.35 -15.05 49.38
CA GLU A 234 -4.38 -14.57 50.29
C GLU A 234 -4.63 -15.57 51.43
N ARG A 235 -4.79 -16.85 51.11
CA ARG A 235 -4.98 -17.92 52.10
C ARG A 235 -3.81 -18.05 53.07
N ARG A 236 -2.57 -17.86 52.59
CA ARG A 236 -1.37 -17.88 53.44
C ARG A 236 -1.28 -16.63 54.31
N THR A 237 -1.63 -15.46 53.79
CA THR A 237 -1.67 -14.23 54.57
C THR A 237 -2.72 -14.32 55.67
N ASP A 238 -3.92 -14.83 55.37
CA ASP A 238 -4.98 -15.07 56.36
C ASP A 238 -4.55 -16.07 57.44
N GLN A 239 -3.85 -17.15 57.06
CA GLN A 239 -3.31 -18.10 58.03
C GLN A 239 -2.24 -17.47 58.92
N LEU A 240 -1.40 -16.59 58.39
CA LEU A 240 -0.36 -15.90 59.16
C LEU A 240 -0.95 -14.84 60.09
N THR A 241 -1.98 -14.10 59.68
CA THR A 241 -2.68 -13.15 60.55
C THR A 241 -3.49 -13.85 61.64
N HIS A 242 -4.14 -14.99 61.33
CA HIS A 242 -4.91 -15.75 62.31
C HIS A 242 -4.01 -16.45 63.36
N HIS A 243 -2.78 -16.83 62.99
CA HIS A 243 -1.81 -17.40 63.91
C HIS A 243 -1.12 -16.33 64.80
N HIS A 244 -1.15 -15.06 64.40
CA HIS A 244 -0.63 -13.94 65.20
C HIS A 244 -1.62 -13.53 66.30
N ASP A 245 -2.93 -13.58 66.04
CA ASP A 245 -3.98 -13.26 67.04
C ASP A 245 -4.06 -14.26 68.21
N TYR A 246 -3.60 -15.51 68.02
CA TYR A 246 -3.62 -16.52 69.09
C TYR A 246 -2.44 -16.43 70.05
N ASN A 247 -1.39 -15.67 69.73
CA ASN A 247 -0.16 -15.63 70.53
C ASN A 247 -0.12 -14.43 71.50
N ASP A 248 -1.03 -13.46 71.38
CA ASP A 248 -1.16 -12.31 72.28
C ASP A 248 -2.16 -12.54 73.43
N GLN A 249 -2.91 -13.65 73.46
CA GLN A 249 -3.82 -14.00 74.56
C GLN A 249 -3.19 -14.84 75.67
N ASP A 250 -1.95 -15.31 75.49
CA ASP A 250 -1.23 -16.15 76.48
C ASP A 250 -0.20 -15.35 77.32
N LEU A 251 -0.29 -14.01 77.33
CA LEU A 251 0.60 -13.11 78.07
C LEU A 251 -0.13 -12.15 79.04
N GLU A 252 -1.26 -12.55 79.62
CA GLU A 252 -1.83 -11.92 80.82
C GLU A 252 -1.81 -12.84 82.06
#